data_AF-A0A4Q3N152-F1
#
_entry.id   AF-A0A4Q3N152-F1
#
_cell.length_a   1.000
_cell.length_b   1.000
_cell.length_c   1.000
_cell.angle_alpha   90.00
_cell.angle_beta   90.00
_cell.angle_gamma   90.00
#
_symmetry.space_group_name_H-M   'P 1'
#
loop_
_entity.id
_entity.type
_entity.pdbx_description
1 polymer ?
#
loop_
_entity_poly.entity_id
_entity_poly.type
_entity_poly.pdbx_seq_one_letter_code
_entity_poly.pdbx_strand_id
1 'polypeptide(L)'
;PNELLYSQDVTAAFGQRLQTLRGSQPLSLTERPAWQFEAGLGRTRLLEQFQTASLAAWGADELAQAHAAAAALLSYAEHTQGRSLPHVKSLQVQRDDELIDLPVTTRRNLELVQTLRGEDAPTLFSLLDTCMTGMGSRALKRWMLEPRRDRKQAAQRHEAIAALREGPWQKLREALKGVSDVERITARIALRQVKPRELLGLCQSLQKSEQLVPVLQAQTALLAEISQDLAAPPVCGEMLRSAIHAEPAALVRDGGVIAGGFDPELDELRAIQDNCDGFLLELETRERARSGIANLKVQFNRVHGFYIEVTQGQLDKVPADYRRRQTLKNAERFITPELKAFEDKALSAQERALAREKWLYDQVLDQLQEHVPALTRLARAVASLDALCALAERSLTLGWCRPQFIREPGIEIVQGR
;
A
#
# COMPACT_ATOMS: atom_id res chain seq x y z
N PRO A 1 16.36 -7.16 10.83
CA PRO A 1 15.26 -6.17 10.98
C PRO A 1 15.82 -4.78 10.65
N ASN A 2 14.99 -3.82 10.23
CA ASN A 2 15.45 -2.44 10.01
C ASN A 2 15.43 -1.61 11.30
N GLU A 3 14.62 -2.02 12.27
CA GLU A 3 14.52 -1.44 13.60
C GLU A 3 14.39 -2.56 14.64
N LEU A 4 15.07 -2.43 15.78
CA LEU A 4 15.07 -3.38 16.88
C LEU A 4 14.66 -2.68 18.18
N LEU A 5 13.61 -3.20 18.80
CA LEU A 5 13.15 -2.79 20.12
C LEU A 5 13.93 -3.54 21.20
N TYR A 6 14.36 -2.85 22.24
CA TYR A 6 15.01 -3.48 23.40
C TYR A 6 14.57 -2.82 24.72
N SER A 7 14.62 -3.61 25.80
CA SER A 7 14.25 -3.14 27.15
C SER A 7 15.30 -2.17 27.71
N GLN A 8 14.85 -1.16 28.45
CA GLN A 8 15.74 -0.30 29.23
C GLN A 8 16.55 -1.08 30.28
N ASP A 9 16.04 -2.21 30.77
CA ASP A 9 16.67 -3.04 31.81
C ASP A 9 17.69 -4.05 31.24
N VAL A 10 18.16 -3.85 30.01
CA VAL A 10 19.20 -4.73 29.44
C VAL A 10 20.50 -4.63 30.21
N THR A 11 21.18 -5.76 30.36
CA THR A 11 22.52 -5.79 30.97
C THR A 11 23.50 -4.93 30.16
N ALA A 12 24.50 -4.33 30.83
CA ALA A 12 25.51 -3.52 30.17
C ALA A 12 26.24 -4.28 29.03
N ALA A 13 26.52 -5.57 29.26
CA ALA A 13 27.13 -6.44 28.25
C ALA A 13 26.23 -6.62 27.00
N PHE A 14 24.91 -6.74 27.19
CA PHE A 14 23.97 -6.82 26.07
C PHE A 14 23.83 -5.48 25.35
N GLY A 15 23.76 -4.37 26.10
CA GLY A 15 23.74 -3.01 25.54
C GLY A 15 24.95 -2.73 24.64
N GLN A 16 26.15 -3.14 25.06
CA GLN A 16 27.35 -3.05 24.21
C GLN A 16 27.24 -3.88 22.93
N ARG A 17 26.72 -5.12 23.00
CA ARG A 17 26.49 -5.95 21.80
C ARG A 17 25.52 -5.29 20.82
N LEU A 18 24.45 -4.66 21.32
CA LEU A 18 23.50 -3.92 20.49
C LEU A 18 24.17 -2.76 19.76
N GLN A 19 25.01 -1.98 20.46
CA GLN A 19 25.75 -0.88 19.84
C GLN A 19 26.71 -1.37 18.74
N THR A 20 27.41 -2.49 18.97
CA THR A 20 28.26 -3.12 17.94
C THR A 20 27.45 -3.58 16.72
N LEU A 21 26.25 -4.15 16.94
CA LEU A 21 25.35 -4.53 15.86
C LEU A 21 24.91 -3.31 15.02
N ARG A 22 24.57 -2.19 15.67
CA ARG A 22 24.23 -0.93 14.98
C ARG A 22 25.37 -0.39 14.12
N GLY A 23 26.63 -0.57 14.53
CA GLY A 23 27.80 -0.14 13.75
C GLY A 23 28.07 -0.98 12.51
N SER A 24 27.51 -2.19 12.41
CA SER A 24 27.79 -3.16 11.35
C SER A 24 26.64 -3.36 10.35
N GLN A 25 25.44 -2.87 10.66
CA GLN A 25 24.25 -3.01 9.84
C GLN A 25 23.40 -1.73 9.87
N PRO A 26 22.62 -1.42 8.82
CA PRO A 26 21.64 -0.34 8.82
C PRO A 26 20.45 -0.73 9.72
N LEU A 27 20.66 -0.68 11.04
CA LEU A 27 19.72 -1.07 12.08
C LEU A 27 19.45 0.12 13.00
N SER A 28 18.19 0.52 13.16
CA SER A 28 17.78 1.45 14.21
C SER A 28 17.57 0.70 15.52
N LEU A 29 18.06 1.27 16.64
CA LEU A 29 17.83 0.75 17.98
C LEU A 29 16.87 1.68 18.70
N THR A 30 15.79 1.12 19.23
CA THR A 30 14.75 1.88 19.93
C THR A 30 14.54 1.30 21.32
N GLU A 31 14.96 2.06 22.33
CA GLU A 31 14.80 1.70 23.73
C GLU A 31 13.34 1.85 24.15
N ARG A 32 12.82 0.87 24.90
CA ARG A 32 11.46 0.89 25.44
C ARG A 32 11.47 0.57 26.94
N PRO A 33 10.54 1.15 27.73
CA PRO A 33 10.42 0.86 29.15
C PRO A 33 10.26 -0.64 29.44
N ALA A 34 10.87 -1.12 30.52
CA ALA A 34 10.93 -2.54 30.84
C ALA A 34 9.55 -3.21 31.02
N TRP A 35 8.57 -2.47 31.56
CA TRP A 35 7.20 -2.95 31.72
C TRP A 35 6.53 -3.34 30.39
N GLN A 36 7.01 -2.81 29.25
CA GLN A 36 6.52 -3.21 27.92
C GLN A 36 7.00 -4.60 27.51
N PHE A 37 7.96 -5.18 28.21
CA PHE A 37 8.47 -6.54 28.03
C PHE A 37 7.97 -7.49 29.12
N GLU A 38 6.82 -7.22 29.73
CA GLU A 38 6.20 -8.15 30.67
C GLU A 38 5.44 -9.26 29.94
N ALA A 39 5.73 -10.52 30.29
CA ALA A 39 5.10 -11.69 29.67
C ALA A 39 3.58 -11.72 29.87
N GLY A 40 3.10 -11.35 31.06
CA GLY A 40 1.68 -11.29 31.37
C GLY A 40 0.93 -10.29 30.48
N LEU A 41 1.49 -9.08 30.31
CA LEU A 41 0.97 -8.07 29.40
C LEU A 41 0.96 -8.60 27.95
N GLY A 42 2.06 -9.21 27.51
CA GLY A 42 2.19 -9.82 26.20
C GLY A 42 1.11 -10.85 25.89
N ARG A 43 0.87 -11.76 26.83
CA ARG A 43 -0.16 -12.79 26.69
C ARG A 43 -1.54 -12.15 26.54
N THR A 44 -1.91 -11.23 27.44
CA THR A 44 -3.21 -10.54 27.37
C THR A 44 -3.40 -9.84 26.05
N ARG A 45 -2.40 -9.09 25.57
CA ARG A 45 -2.51 -8.34 24.32
C ARG A 45 -2.57 -9.24 23.09
N LEU A 46 -1.86 -10.37 23.08
CA LEU A 46 -2.00 -11.35 22.00
C LEU A 46 -3.41 -11.97 21.99
N LEU A 47 -3.98 -12.29 23.15
CA LEU A 47 -5.35 -12.81 23.25
C LEU A 47 -6.38 -11.78 22.75
N GLU A 48 -6.22 -10.51 23.12
CA GLU A 48 -7.06 -9.40 22.65
C GLU A 48 -6.93 -9.19 21.14
N GLN A 49 -5.69 -9.13 20.63
CA GLN A 49 -5.39 -8.93 19.20
C GLN A 49 -5.99 -10.03 18.31
N PHE A 50 -5.94 -11.29 18.76
CA PHE A 50 -6.45 -12.44 18.01
C PHE A 50 -7.88 -12.85 18.42
N GLN A 51 -8.51 -12.13 19.35
CA GLN A 51 -9.86 -12.38 19.85
C GLN A 51 -10.09 -13.85 20.25
N THR A 52 -9.16 -14.40 21.04
CA THR A 52 -9.13 -15.82 21.44
C THR A 52 -9.00 -15.97 22.96
N ALA A 53 -9.49 -17.09 23.50
CA ALA A 53 -9.38 -17.40 24.92
C ALA A 53 -8.02 -18.00 25.32
N SER A 54 -7.30 -18.61 24.36
CA SER A 54 -5.98 -19.20 24.57
C SER A 54 -5.09 -19.06 23.34
N LEU A 55 -3.77 -19.19 23.55
CA LEU A 55 -2.78 -19.22 22.48
C LEU A 55 -2.41 -20.66 22.05
N ALA A 56 -3.10 -21.66 22.59
CA ALA A 56 -2.87 -23.09 22.34
C ALA A 56 -2.94 -23.45 20.86
N ALA A 57 -3.86 -22.82 20.12
CA ALA A 57 -4.04 -23.05 18.68
C ALA A 57 -2.78 -22.75 17.85
N TRP A 58 -1.89 -21.88 18.37
CA TRP A 58 -0.60 -21.56 17.76
C TRP A 58 0.58 -22.21 18.50
N GLY A 59 0.31 -23.05 19.50
CA GLY A 59 1.33 -23.63 20.38
C GLY A 59 2.09 -22.57 21.18
N ALA A 60 1.49 -21.41 21.44
CA ALA A 60 2.19 -20.27 22.02
C ALA A 60 1.91 -20.02 23.50
N ASP A 61 1.11 -20.85 24.19
CA ASP A 61 0.66 -20.58 25.57
C ASP A 61 1.80 -20.51 26.61
N GLU A 62 2.88 -21.27 26.42
CA GLU A 62 3.97 -21.38 27.42
C GLU A 62 5.21 -20.53 27.07
N LEU A 63 5.11 -19.64 26.08
CA LEU A 63 6.25 -18.88 25.56
C LEU A 63 6.39 -17.50 26.20
N ALA A 64 6.62 -17.45 27.51
CA ALA A 64 6.65 -16.21 28.28
C ALA A 64 7.59 -15.12 27.70
N GLN A 65 8.78 -15.51 27.23
CA GLN A 65 9.73 -14.57 26.61
C GLN A 65 9.24 -14.04 25.25
N ALA A 66 8.53 -14.88 24.48
CA ALA A 66 7.93 -14.45 23.23
C ALA A 66 6.73 -13.51 23.48
N HIS A 67 5.95 -13.77 24.54
CA HIS A 67 4.89 -12.86 24.97
C HIS A 67 5.45 -11.48 25.33
N ALA A 68 6.49 -11.44 26.16
CA ALA A 68 7.19 -10.22 26.52
C ALA A 68 7.63 -9.40 25.29
N ALA A 69 8.32 -10.05 24.33
CA ALA A 69 8.74 -9.40 23.10
C ALA A 69 7.54 -8.92 22.24
N ALA A 70 6.48 -9.72 22.17
CA ALA A 70 5.27 -9.38 21.43
C ALA A 70 4.53 -8.18 22.04
N ALA A 71 4.48 -8.04 23.37
CA ALA A 71 3.91 -6.86 24.03
C ALA A 71 4.61 -5.58 23.56
N ALA A 72 5.94 -5.54 23.64
CA ALA A 72 6.72 -4.38 23.22
C ALA A 72 6.50 -4.08 21.72
N LEU A 73 6.50 -5.11 20.87
CA LEU A 73 6.32 -4.97 19.43
C LEU A 73 4.91 -4.44 19.07
N LEU A 74 3.86 -5.03 19.63
CA LEU A 74 2.48 -4.58 19.41
C LEU A 74 2.26 -3.16 19.97
N SER A 75 2.81 -2.84 21.15
CA SER A 75 2.72 -1.50 21.74
C SER A 75 3.38 -0.46 20.86
N TYR A 76 4.57 -0.78 20.35
CA TYR A 76 5.32 0.12 19.50
C TYR A 76 4.63 0.32 18.16
N ALA A 77 4.15 -0.75 17.54
CA ALA A 77 3.43 -0.68 16.28
C ALA A 77 2.12 0.12 16.43
N GLU A 78 1.32 -0.12 17.47
CA GLU A 78 0.10 0.68 17.72
C GLU A 78 0.41 2.15 18.01
N HIS A 79 1.45 2.43 18.80
CA HIS A 79 1.85 3.80 19.11
C HIS A 79 2.30 4.57 17.87
N THR A 80 3.11 3.94 17.01
CA THR A 80 3.60 4.57 15.77
C THR A 80 2.51 4.70 14.70
N GLN A 81 1.54 3.79 14.65
CA GLN A 81 0.40 3.89 13.74
C GLN A 81 -0.76 4.75 14.27
N GLY A 82 -0.79 5.00 15.58
CA GLY A 82 -1.86 5.74 16.28
C GLY A 82 -3.21 5.02 16.29
N ARG A 83 -3.23 3.69 16.12
CA ARG A 83 -4.45 2.86 16.02
C ARG A 83 -4.17 1.38 16.25
N SER A 84 -5.22 0.60 16.43
CA SER A 84 -5.16 -0.87 16.47
C SER A 84 -4.69 -1.45 15.13
N LEU A 85 -4.22 -2.70 15.14
CA LEU A 85 -3.60 -3.36 13.99
C LEU A 85 -4.49 -4.49 13.44
N PRO A 86 -5.68 -4.20 12.87
CA PRO A 86 -6.67 -5.23 12.51
C PRO A 86 -6.20 -6.21 11.42
N HIS A 87 -5.13 -5.88 10.69
CA HIS A 87 -4.53 -6.75 9.67
C HIS A 87 -3.60 -7.83 10.26
N VAL A 88 -3.15 -7.68 11.51
CA VAL A 88 -2.31 -8.68 12.17
C VAL A 88 -3.21 -9.78 12.73
N LYS A 89 -3.59 -10.73 11.87
CA LYS A 89 -4.60 -11.77 12.18
C LYS A 89 -4.03 -13.16 12.46
N SER A 90 -2.72 -13.34 12.34
CA SER A 90 -2.09 -14.64 12.53
C SER A 90 -0.80 -14.52 13.33
N LEU A 91 -0.61 -15.47 14.24
CA LEU A 91 0.64 -15.74 14.91
C LEU A 91 1.26 -17.01 14.32
N GLN A 92 2.58 -17.08 14.23
CA GLN A 92 3.27 -18.33 14.01
C GLN A 92 4.44 -18.39 14.98
N VAL A 93 4.51 -19.48 15.76
CA VAL A 93 5.68 -19.77 16.56
C VAL A 93 6.72 -20.41 15.66
N GLN A 94 7.91 -19.81 15.59
CA GLN A 94 9.04 -20.43 14.92
C GLN A 94 9.73 -21.38 15.90
N ARG A 95 9.75 -22.68 15.58
CA ARG A 95 10.46 -23.71 16.34
C ARG A 95 11.81 -24.02 15.69
N ASP A 96 12.77 -24.46 16.50
CA ASP A 96 14.14 -24.76 16.05
C ASP A 96 14.20 -25.93 15.04
N ASP A 97 13.17 -26.77 14.98
CA ASP A 97 13.07 -27.94 14.11
C ASP A 97 12.11 -27.76 12.92
N GLU A 98 11.52 -26.58 12.72
CA GLU A 98 10.63 -26.32 11.58
C GLU A 98 11.38 -25.92 10.31
N LEU A 99 12.47 -25.16 10.46
CA LEU A 99 13.28 -24.65 9.36
C LEU A 99 14.63 -25.34 9.29
N ILE A 100 15.21 -25.41 8.09
CA ILE A 100 16.64 -25.73 7.97
C ILE A 100 17.39 -24.58 8.62
N ASP A 101 18.23 -24.89 9.61
CA ASP A 101 19.03 -23.87 10.26
C ASP A 101 20.02 -23.26 9.25
N LEU A 102 19.85 -21.96 9.03
CA LEU A 102 20.71 -21.16 8.18
C LEU A 102 21.22 -19.99 9.04
N PRO A 103 22.31 -20.18 9.79
CA PRO A 103 22.91 -19.12 10.59
C PRO A 103 23.24 -17.90 9.74
N VAL A 104 23.25 -16.71 10.34
CA VAL A 104 23.54 -15.44 9.64
C VAL A 104 24.89 -15.50 8.92
N THR A 105 25.89 -16.16 9.51
CA THR A 105 27.20 -16.39 8.89
C THR A 105 27.08 -17.22 7.62
N THR A 106 26.31 -18.31 7.63
CA THR A 106 26.02 -19.13 6.45
C THR A 106 25.29 -18.34 5.38
N ARG A 107 24.25 -17.55 5.75
CA ARG A 107 23.51 -16.70 4.80
C ARG A 107 24.41 -15.68 4.10
N ARG A 108 25.35 -15.10 4.85
CA ARG A 108 26.33 -14.13 4.34
C ARG A 108 27.38 -14.82 3.44
N ASN A 109 27.92 -15.95 3.87
CA ASN A 109 28.94 -16.69 3.11
C ASN A 109 28.40 -17.29 1.80
N LEU A 110 27.12 -17.67 1.79
CA LEU A 110 26.41 -18.11 0.58
C LEU A 110 25.92 -16.93 -0.28
N GLU A 111 26.17 -15.68 0.14
CA GLU A 111 25.73 -14.45 -0.52
C GLU A 111 24.26 -14.51 -0.97
N LEU A 112 23.38 -15.01 -0.07
CA LEU A 112 22.00 -15.33 -0.46
C LEU A 112 21.27 -14.08 -0.95
N VAL A 113 21.41 -12.97 -0.23
CA VAL A 113 20.68 -11.71 -0.49
C VAL A 113 21.57 -10.47 -0.48
N GLN A 114 22.80 -10.59 -0.01
CA GLN A 114 23.80 -9.53 0.00
C GLN A 114 25.17 -10.17 -0.21
N THR A 115 26.05 -9.48 -0.93
CA THR A 115 27.44 -9.91 -1.11
C THR A 115 28.23 -9.78 0.19
N LEU A 116 29.43 -10.36 0.25
CA LEU A 116 30.36 -10.20 1.37
C LEU A 116 30.74 -8.73 1.61
N ARG A 117 30.66 -7.91 0.55
CA ARG A 117 30.90 -6.45 0.55
C ARG A 117 29.65 -5.64 0.93
N GLY A 118 28.49 -6.28 1.07
CA GLY A 118 27.24 -5.63 1.43
C GLY A 118 26.46 -5.05 0.24
N GLU A 119 26.78 -5.46 -0.99
CA GLU A 119 26.07 -5.06 -2.20
C GLU A 119 24.86 -5.98 -2.43
N ASP A 120 23.81 -5.48 -3.11
CA ASP A 120 22.61 -6.29 -3.39
C ASP A 120 22.81 -7.31 -4.52
N ALA A 121 23.86 -7.14 -5.33
CA ALA A 121 24.22 -8.03 -6.44
C ALA A 121 25.74 -8.03 -6.68
N PRO A 122 26.32 -9.12 -7.22
CA PRO A 122 25.67 -10.38 -7.59
C PRO A 122 25.46 -11.30 -6.37
N THR A 123 24.21 -11.71 -6.15
CA THR A 123 23.76 -12.60 -5.07
C THR A 123 22.91 -13.72 -5.64
N LEU A 124 22.70 -14.82 -4.88
CA LEU A 124 21.77 -15.87 -5.31
C LEU A 124 20.38 -15.29 -5.59
N PHE A 125 19.88 -14.44 -4.69
CA PHE A 125 18.61 -13.76 -4.88
C PHE A 125 18.56 -12.92 -6.16
N SER A 126 19.58 -12.11 -6.44
CA SER A 126 19.61 -11.28 -7.66
C SER A 126 19.61 -12.11 -8.96
N LEU A 127 20.15 -13.33 -8.91
CA LEU A 127 20.12 -14.26 -10.05
C LEU A 127 18.73 -14.88 -10.25
N LEU A 128 18.03 -15.19 -9.14
CA LEU A 128 16.75 -15.88 -9.16
C LEU A 128 15.55 -14.95 -9.30
N ASP A 129 15.64 -13.72 -8.80
CA ASP A 129 14.53 -12.77 -8.74
C ASP A 129 14.25 -12.15 -10.11
N THR A 130 13.49 -12.88 -10.92
CA THR A 130 12.87 -12.36 -12.14
C THR A 130 11.36 -12.16 -11.96
N CYS A 131 10.87 -12.00 -10.73
CA CYS A 131 9.45 -11.77 -10.46
C CYS A 131 8.94 -10.48 -11.15
N MET A 132 7.66 -10.47 -11.53
CA MET A 132 6.99 -9.32 -12.15
C MET A 132 6.45 -8.32 -11.12
N THR A 133 6.32 -8.73 -9.86
CA THR A 133 5.74 -7.95 -8.78
C THR A 133 6.65 -7.90 -7.56
N GLY A 134 6.63 -6.78 -6.83
CA GLY A 134 7.41 -6.63 -5.60
C GLY A 134 6.99 -7.60 -4.49
N MET A 135 5.72 -8.05 -4.46
CA MET A 135 5.25 -9.08 -3.52
C MET A 135 5.74 -10.48 -3.89
N GLY A 136 5.85 -10.79 -5.19
CA GLY A 136 6.49 -12.01 -5.68
C GLY A 136 7.96 -12.09 -5.28
N SER A 137 8.73 -11.02 -5.51
CA SER A 137 10.14 -10.94 -5.08
C SER A 137 10.30 -11.16 -3.57
N ARG A 138 9.41 -10.59 -2.75
CA ARG A 138 9.43 -10.79 -1.29
C ARG A 138 9.06 -12.23 -0.90
N ALA A 139 8.11 -12.85 -1.58
CA ALA A 139 7.76 -14.26 -1.35
C ALA A 139 8.92 -15.18 -1.70
N LEU A 140 9.56 -14.98 -2.87
CA LEU A 140 10.74 -15.73 -3.29
C LEU A 140 11.90 -15.59 -2.29
N LYS A 141 12.20 -14.35 -1.87
CA LYS A 141 13.23 -14.07 -0.85
C LYS A 141 12.96 -14.83 0.45
N ARG A 142 11.70 -14.85 0.89
CA ARG A 142 11.28 -15.58 2.11
C ARG A 142 11.46 -17.08 1.94
N TRP A 143 11.02 -17.66 0.82
CA TRP A 143 11.18 -19.10 0.56
C TRP A 143 12.65 -19.55 0.58
N MET A 144 13.56 -18.70 0.13
CA MET A 144 15.00 -18.96 0.13
C MET A 144 15.63 -18.82 1.53
N LEU A 145 15.18 -17.84 2.33
CA LEU A 145 15.75 -17.58 3.66
C LEU A 145 15.14 -18.41 4.79
N GLU A 146 13.94 -18.96 4.57
CA GLU A 146 13.17 -19.75 5.54
C GLU A 146 12.74 -21.10 4.94
N PRO A 147 13.69 -21.94 4.47
CA PRO A 147 13.37 -23.25 3.93
C PRO A 147 12.84 -24.17 5.06
N ARG A 148 11.66 -24.74 4.86
CA ARG A 148 11.06 -25.68 5.83
C ARG A 148 11.72 -27.06 5.76
N ARG A 149 11.84 -27.74 6.91
CA ARG A 149 12.29 -29.14 6.99
C ARG A 149 11.22 -30.10 6.49
N ASP A 150 9.95 -29.76 6.69
CA ASP A 150 8.84 -30.47 6.04
C ASP A 150 8.92 -30.31 4.52
N ARG A 151 9.07 -31.45 3.85
CA ARG A 151 9.23 -31.56 2.40
C ARG A 151 7.92 -31.35 1.66
N LYS A 152 6.76 -31.41 2.34
CA LYS A 152 5.44 -31.30 1.70
C LYS A 152 5.30 -30.02 0.89
N GLN A 153 5.67 -28.87 1.48
CA GLN A 153 5.59 -27.57 0.78
C GLN A 153 6.56 -27.51 -0.40
N ALA A 154 7.78 -28.02 -0.25
CA ALA A 154 8.75 -28.06 -1.34
C ALA A 154 8.27 -28.97 -2.49
N ALA A 155 7.69 -30.13 -2.16
CA ALA A 155 7.12 -31.06 -3.14
C ALA A 155 5.96 -30.43 -3.92
N GLN A 156 5.02 -29.77 -3.24
CA GLN A 156 3.91 -29.06 -3.87
C GLN A 156 4.40 -27.94 -4.80
N ARG A 157 5.45 -27.20 -4.41
CA ARG A 157 6.08 -26.19 -5.28
C ARG A 157 6.77 -26.84 -6.47
N HIS A 158 7.49 -27.95 -6.30
CA HIS A 158 8.11 -28.67 -7.42
C HIS A 158 7.08 -29.15 -8.44
N GLU A 159 5.93 -29.65 -8.00
CA GLU A 159 4.83 -30.05 -8.87
C GLU A 159 4.25 -28.86 -9.61
N ALA A 160 3.98 -27.74 -8.92
CA ALA A 160 3.50 -26.52 -9.55
C ALA A 160 4.50 -25.97 -10.57
N ILE A 161 5.80 -25.94 -10.25
CA ILE A 161 6.85 -25.51 -11.18
C ILE A 161 6.90 -26.43 -12.41
N ALA A 162 6.81 -27.75 -12.23
CA ALA A 162 6.80 -28.69 -13.35
C ALA A 162 5.61 -28.45 -14.28
N ALA A 163 4.39 -28.30 -13.73
CA ALA A 163 3.21 -27.97 -14.52
C ALA A 163 3.34 -26.61 -15.23
N LEU A 164 3.90 -25.60 -14.57
CA LEU A 164 4.12 -24.28 -15.18
C LEU A 164 5.18 -24.29 -16.28
N ARG A 165 6.23 -25.13 -16.18
CA ARG A 165 7.26 -25.27 -17.21
C ARG A 165 6.68 -25.76 -18.54
N GLU A 166 5.68 -26.65 -18.50
CA GLU A 166 4.95 -27.16 -19.66
C GLU A 166 3.79 -26.23 -20.07
N GLY A 167 3.31 -25.43 -19.11
CA GLY A 167 2.16 -24.55 -19.24
C GLY A 167 2.49 -23.10 -19.65
N PRO A 168 1.52 -22.18 -19.49
CA PRO A 168 1.59 -20.83 -20.04
C PRO A 168 2.33 -19.83 -19.14
N TRP A 169 3.49 -20.20 -18.57
CA TRP A 169 4.23 -19.35 -17.65
C TRP A 169 4.58 -17.96 -18.24
N GLN A 170 4.85 -17.87 -19.55
CA GLN A 170 5.09 -16.57 -20.21
C GLN A 170 3.84 -15.69 -20.19
N LYS A 171 2.66 -16.26 -20.51
CA LYS A 171 1.39 -15.51 -20.53
C LYS A 171 1.01 -15.05 -19.12
N LEU A 172 1.22 -15.90 -18.13
CA LEU A 172 0.98 -15.55 -16.72
C LEU A 172 1.87 -14.39 -16.28
N ARG A 173 3.16 -14.40 -16.62
CA ARG A 173 4.08 -13.30 -16.31
C ARG A 173 3.68 -11.99 -16.99
N GLU A 174 3.34 -12.03 -18.28
CA GLU A 174 2.86 -10.84 -18.98
C GLU A 174 1.60 -10.27 -18.33
N ALA A 175 0.65 -11.12 -17.93
CA ALA A 175 -0.55 -10.69 -17.23
C ALA A 175 -0.28 -10.14 -15.81
N LEU A 176 0.76 -10.62 -15.13
CA LEU A 176 1.22 -10.10 -13.83
C LEU A 176 1.92 -8.73 -13.95
N LYS A 177 2.37 -8.34 -15.14
CA LYS A 177 3.07 -7.08 -15.35
C LYS A 177 2.17 -5.89 -15.03
N GLY A 178 2.68 -4.96 -14.22
CA GLY A 178 1.94 -3.78 -13.79
C GLY A 178 0.73 -4.10 -12.89
N VAL A 179 0.72 -5.26 -12.23
CA VAL A 179 -0.11 -5.49 -11.04
C VAL A 179 0.49 -4.67 -9.89
N SER A 180 -0.37 -3.94 -9.17
CA SER A 180 0.06 -3.13 -8.04
C SER A 180 0.46 -4.01 -6.85
N ASP A 181 1.16 -3.45 -5.87
CA ASP A 181 1.56 -4.16 -4.65
C ASP A 181 0.35 -4.36 -3.71
N VAL A 182 -0.54 -5.31 -4.05
CA VAL A 182 -1.79 -5.60 -3.33
C VAL A 182 -1.52 -5.91 -1.86
N GLU A 183 -0.42 -6.60 -1.55
CA GLU A 183 -0.01 -6.91 -0.16
C GLU A 183 0.12 -5.63 0.66
N ARG A 184 0.89 -4.64 0.17
CA ARG A 184 1.11 -3.37 0.89
C ARG A 184 -0.11 -2.46 0.86
N ILE A 185 -0.86 -2.44 -0.23
CA ILE A 185 -2.10 -1.65 -0.34
C ILE A 185 -3.13 -2.17 0.68
N THR A 186 -3.30 -3.48 0.79
CA THR A 186 -4.19 -4.12 1.75
C THR A 186 -3.83 -3.78 3.20
N ALA A 187 -2.53 -3.80 3.53
CA ALA A 187 -2.06 -3.37 4.85
C ALA A 187 -2.40 -1.88 5.13
N ARG A 188 -2.23 -1.00 4.12
CA ARG A 188 -2.60 0.42 4.24
C ARG A 188 -4.11 0.65 4.33
N ILE A 189 -4.94 -0.18 3.67
CA ILE A 189 -6.40 -0.15 3.82
C ILE A 189 -6.79 -0.47 5.26
N ALA A 190 -6.21 -1.54 5.83
CA ALA A 190 -6.48 -1.93 7.21
C ALA A 190 -6.04 -0.86 8.23
N LEU A 191 -5.05 -0.04 7.87
CA LEU A 191 -4.60 1.10 8.66
C LEU A 191 -5.33 2.40 8.29
N ARG A 192 -6.29 2.41 7.35
CA ARG A 192 -6.94 3.60 6.75
C ARG A 192 -5.93 4.70 6.33
N GLN A 193 -4.78 4.29 5.82
CA GLN A 193 -3.70 5.16 5.34
C GLN A 193 -3.47 5.03 3.82
N VAL A 194 -4.30 4.26 3.13
CA VAL A 194 -4.23 4.07 1.69
C VAL A 194 -4.52 5.38 0.96
N LYS A 195 -3.76 5.66 -0.09
CA LYS A 195 -3.95 6.85 -0.93
C LYS A 195 -4.94 6.57 -2.08
N PRO A 196 -5.62 7.60 -2.62
CA PRO A 196 -6.58 7.42 -3.70
C PRO A 196 -6.04 6.66 -4.92
N ARG A 197 -4.84 7.01 -5.38
CA ARG A 197 -4.18 6.35 -6.53
C ARG A 197 -3.86 4.88 -6.27
N GLU A 198 -3.69 4.49 -5.01
CA GLU A 198 -3.46 3.09 -4.64
C GLU A 198 -4.76 2.28 -4.69
N LEU A 199 -5.90 2.89 -4.35
CA LEU A 199 -7.21 2.25 -4.54
C LEU A 199 -7.54 2.05 -6.02
N LEU A 200 -7.19 3.01 -6.88
CA LEU A 200 -7.26 2.81 -8.33
C LEU A 200 -6.36 1.67 -8.79
N GLY A 201 -5.10 1.64 -8.35
CA GLY A 201 -4.16 0.56 -8.64
C GLY A 201 -4.64 -0.81 -8.14
N LEU A 202 -5.32 -0.85 -6.98
CA LEU A 202 -5.98 -2.04 -6.48
C LEU A 202 -7.11 -2.48 -7.41
N CYS A 203 -8.04 -1.59 -7.78
CA CYS A 203 -9.14 -1.90 -8.70
C CYS A 203 -8.63 -2.54 -10.00
N GLN A 204 -7.59 -1.96 -10.62
CA GLN A 204 -6.95 -2.50 -11.81
C GLN A 204 -6.30 -3.87 -11.55
N SER A 205 -5.71 -4.07 -10.38
CA SER A 205 -5.10 -5.34 -9.98
C SER A 205 -6.13 -6.45 -9.77
N LEU A 206 -7.29 -6.13 -9.20
CA LEU A 206 -8.41 -7.08 -9.05
C LEU A 206 -8.93 -7.55 -10.43
N GLN A 207 -9.08 -6.61 -11.37
CA GLN A 207 -9.48 -6.96 -12.74
C GLN A 207 -8.44 -7.85 -13.44
N LYS A 208 -7.14 -7.57 -13.24
CA LYS A 208 -6.08 -8.43 -13.78
C LYS A 208 -6.07 -9.81 -13.14
N SER A 209 -6.32 -9.92 -11.83
CA SER A 209 -6.32 -11.22 -11.15
C SER A 209 -7.45 -12.13 -11.63
N GLU A 210 -8.62 -11.57 -11.93
CA GLU A 210 -9.72 -12.32 -12.56
C GLU A 210 -9.32 -12.90 -13.93
N GLN A 211 -8.54 -12.16 -14.71
CA GLN A 211 -8.03 -12.61 -16.01
C GLN A 211 -6.93 -13.69 -15.90
N LEU A 212 -6.25 -13.81 -14.75
CA LEU A 212 -5.23 -14.84 -14.52
C LEU A 212 -5.83 -16.23 -14.30
N VAL A 213 -7.00 -16.31 -13.65
CA VAL A 213 -7.68 -17.56 -13.30
C VAL A 213 -7.83 -18.52 -14.51
N PRO A 214 -8.39 -18.10 -15.66
CA PRO A 214 -8.53 -19.01 -16.81
C PRO A 214 -7.19 -19.41 -17.44
N VAL A 215 -6.13 -18.61 -17.27
CA VAL A 215 -4.80 -18.88 -17.85
C VAL A 215 -4.02 -19.88 -17.00
N LEU A 216 -4.22 -19.89 -15.68
CA LEU A 216 -3.40 -20.65 -14.74
C LEU A 216 -3.43 -22.17 -14.97
N GLN A 217 -4.49 -22.71 -15.57
CA GLN A 217 -4.67 -24.15 -15.81
C GLN A 217 -4.28 -24.98 -14.57
N ALA A 218 -5.12 -24.93 -13.54
CA ALA A 218 -4.87 -25.49 -12.21
C ALA A 218 -4.72 -27.03 -12.17
N GLN A 219 -3.57 -27.53 -12.64
CA GLN A 219 -3.26 -28.96 -12.81
C GLN A 219 -2.71 -29.61 -11.53
N THR A 220 -2.35 -28.82 -10.52
CA THR A 220 -1.80 -29.31 -9.25
C THR A 220 -2.56 -28.72 -8.07
N ALA A 221 -2.51 -29.37 -6.91
CA ALA A 221 -3.23 -28.92 -5.72
C ALA A 221 -2.86 -27.47 -5.32
N LEU A 222 -1.58 -27.12 -5.37
CA LEU A 222 -1.12 -25.77 -5.04
C LEU A 222 -1.60 -24.74 -6.08
N LEU A 223 -1.59 -25.07 -7.37
CA LEU A 223 -2.10 -24.18 -8.41
C LEU A 223 -3.63 -24.01 -8.32
N ALA A 224 -4.36 -25.05 -7.89
CA ALA A 224 -5.80 -24.96 -7.64
C ALA A 224 -6.14 -24.05 -6.46
N GLU A 225 -5.39 -24.16 -5.35
CA GLU A 225 -5.51 -23.25 -4.21
C GLU A 225 -5.22 -21.79 -4.61
N ILE A 226 -4.12 -21.56 -5.34
CA ILE A 226 -3.78 -20.24 -5.88
C ILE A 226 -4.89 -19.74 -6.80
N SER A 227 -5.44 -20.58 -7.68
CA SER A 227 -6.54 -20.21 -8.58
C SER A 227 -7.79 -19.78 -7.83
N GLN A 228 -8.11 -20.45 -6.72
CA GLN A 228 -9.26 -20.10 -5.89
C GLN A 228 -9.06 -18.76 -5.20
N ASP A 229 -7.88 -18.52 -4.64
CA ASP A 229 -7.56 -17.26 -3.95
C ASP A 229 -7.31 -16.08 -4.92
N LEU A 230 -7.04 -16.36 -6.21
CA LEU A 230 -6.96 -15.35 -7.26
C LEU A 230 -8.32 -14.74 -7.64
N ALA A 231 -9.41 -15.45 -7.35
CA ALA A 231 -10.75 -14.93 -7.56
C ALA A 231 -11.04 -13.80 -6.54
N ALA A 232 -10.86 -12.56 -6.99
CA ALA A 232 -11.18 -11.39 -6.20
C ALA A 232 -12.68 -11.36 -5.83
N PRO A 233 -13.06 -10.81 -4.66
CA PRO A 233 -14.47 -10.55 -4.37
C PRO A 233 -15.04 -9.55 -5.40
N PRO A 234 -16.02 -9.94 -6.24
CA PRO A 234 -16.51 -9.09 -7.33
C PRO A 234 -17.03 -7.74 -6.82
N VAL A 235 -17.73 -7.78 -5.68
CA VAL A 235 -18.28 -6.63 -4.97
C VAL A 235 -17.21 -5.56 -4.66
N CYS A 236 -15.99 -5.99 -4.29
CA CYS A 236 -14.90 -5.07 -3.98
C CYS A 236 -14.40 -4.34 -5.23
N GLY A 237 -14.27 -5.06 -6.35
CA GLY A 237 -13.86 -4.49 -7.63
C GLY A 237 -14.88 -3.48 -8.17
N GLU A 238 -16.17 -3.82 -8.11
CA GLU A 238 -17.27 -2.96 -8.54
C GLU A 238 -17.39 -1.71 -7.67
N MET A 239 -17.33 -1.85 -6.34
CA MET A 239 -17.36 -0.75 -5.38
C MET A 239 -16.23 0.25 -5.64
N LEU A 240 -14.99 -0.21 -5.81
CA LEU A 240 -13.88 0.69 -6.10
C LEU A 240 -14.03 1.40 -7.45
N ARG A 241 -14.58 0.70 -8.45
CA ARG A 241 -14.78 1.24 -9.80
C ARG A 241 -15.85 2.32 -9.86
N SER A 242 -16.92 2.18 -9.07
CA SER A 242 -17.99 3.18 -8.98
C SER A 242 -17.61 4.34 -8.06
N ALA A 243 -16.81 4.10 -7.02
CA ALA A 243 -16.47 5.11 -6.02
C ALA A 243 -15.27 5.98 -6.39
N ILE A 244 -14.23 5.42 -7.00
CA ILE A 244 -12.96 6.12 -7.20
C ILE A 244 -12.86 6.65 -8.64
N HIS A 245 -12.52 7.93 -8.77
CA HIS A 245 -12.31 8.60 -10.04
C HIS A 245 -11.19 7.91 -10.86
N ALA A 246 -11.31 7.93 -12.20
CA ALA A 246 -10.34 7.28 -13.09
C ALA A 246 -8.93 7.90 -12.99
N GLU A 247 -8.86 9.19 -12.67
CA GLU A 247 -7.63 9.93 -12.40
C GLU A 247 -7.77 10.66 -11.06
N PRO A 248 -7.63 9.97 -9.92
CA PRO A 248 -7.88 10.58 -8.63
C PRO A 248 -6.70 11.47 -8.23
N ALA A 249 -6.99 12.56 -7.51
CA ALA A 249 -5.95 13.38 -6.90
C ALA A 249 -5.05 12.55 -5.98
N ALA A 250 -3.83 13.04 -5.75
CA ALA A 250 -2.86 12.33 -4.93
C ALA A 250 -3.30 12.21 -3.45
N LEU A 251 -4.05 13.21 -2.97
CA LEU A 251 -4.53 13.29 -1.59
C LEU A 251 -6.01 13.66 -1.59
N VAL A 252 -6.77 13.05 -0.68
CA VAL A 252 -8.22 13.29 -0.52
C VAL A 252 -8.56 14.73 -0.21
N ARG A 253 -7.69 15.41 0.56
CA ARG A 253 -7.89 16.82 0.95
C ARG A 253 -7.89 17.80 -0.23
N ASP A 254 -7.35 17.37 -1.37
CA ASP A 254 -7.25 18.20 -2.57
C ASP A 254 -8.51 18.06 -3.46
N GLY A 255 -9.42 17.13 -3.12
CA GLY A 255 -10.63 16.82 -3.88
C GLY A 255 -10.37 16.04 -5.17
N GLY A 256 -11.42 15.71 -5.92
CA GLY A 256 -11.31 15.02 -7.22
C GLY A 256 -10.83 13.56 -7.09
N VAL A 257 -11.28 12.89 -6.04
CA VAL A 257 -11.02 11.48 -5.73
C VAL A 257 -12.24 10.61 -5.97
N ILE A 258 -13.42 11.06 -5.57
CA ILE A 258 -14.67 10.33 -5.73
C ILE A 258 -15.21 10.54 -7.13
N ALA A 259 -15.62 9.46 -7.79
CA ALA A 259 -16.15 9.49 -9.16
C ALA A 259 -17.47 10.28 -9.24
N GLY A 260 -17.75 10.86 -10.41
CA GLY A 260 -19.05 11.48 -10.67
C GLY A 260 -20.15 10.42 -10.75
N GLY A 261 -21.36 10.76 -10.29
CA GLY A 261 -22.50 9.84 -10.21
C GLY A 261 -22.47 8.93 -8.98
N PHE A 262 -21.44 9.01 -8.14
CA PHE A 262 -21.37 8.21 -6.90
C PHE A 262 -22.24 8.77 -5.78
N ASP A 263 -22.32 10.10 -5.68
CA ASP A 263 -23.09 10.79 -4.64
C ASP A 263 -23.75 12.05 -5.23
N PRO A 264 -25.10 12.13 -5.24
CA PRO A 264 -25.80 13.23 -5.89
C PRO A 264 -25.53 14.57 -5.19
N GLU A 265 -25.37 14.59 -3.87
CA GLU A 265 -25.04 15.81 -3.13
C GLU A 265 -23.65 16.35 -3.52
N LEU A 266 -22.64 15.49 -3.62
CA LEU A 266 -21.32 15.87 -4.09
C LEU A 266 -21.35 16.39 -5.53
N ASP A 267 -22.12 15.74 -6.41
CA ASP A 267 -22.26 16.17 -7.80
C ASP A 267 -22.93 17.54 -7.92
N GLU A 268 -23.98 17.80 -7.12
CA GLU A 268 -24.61 19.13 -7.04
C GLU A 268 -23.64 20.20 -6.55
N LEU A 269 -22.84 19.89 -5.51
CA LEU A 269 -21.84 20.82 -4.97
C LEU A 269 -20.73 21.12 -5.99
N ARG A 270 -20.28 20.12 -6.76
CA ARG A 270 -19.31 20.28 -7.85
C ARG A 270 -19.88 21.09 -9.01
N ALA A 271 -21.13 20.87 -9.39
CA ALA A 271 -21.80 21.63 -10.45
C ALA A 271 -21.87 23.14 -10.14
N ILE A 272 -21.95 23.54 -8.86
CA ILE A 272 -21.86 24.96 -8.47
C ILE A 272 -20.47 25.54 -8.80
N GLN A 273 -19.40 24.74 -8.67
CA GLN A 273 -18.05 25.17 -9.03
C GLN A 273 -17.83 25.20 -10.54
N ASP A 274 -18.31 24.19 -11.27
CA ASP A 274 -18.13 24.12 -12.72
C ASP A 274 -18.86 25.27 -13.43
N ASN A 275 -19.94 25.77 -12.84
CA ASN A 275 -20.65 26.97 -13.30
C ASN A 275 -19.94 28.30 -12.95
N CYS A 276 -18.79 28.28 -12.27
CA CYS A 276 -18.00 29.49 -12.01
C CYS A 276 -17.53 30.16 -13.29
N ASP A 277 -16.91 29.40 -14.21
CA ASP A 277 -16.31 30.00 -15.40
C ASP A 277 -17.36 30.68 -16.29
N GLY A 278 -18.54 30.08 -16.41
CA GLY A 278 -19.69 30.66 -17.12
C GLY A 278 -20.16 31.97 -16.47
N PHE A 279 -20.38 31.96 -15.15
CA PHE A 279 -20.81 33.16 -14.42
C PHE A 279 -19.79 34.30 -14.53
N LEU A 280 -18.49 34.00 -14.42
CA LEU A 280 -17.43 35.01 -14.51
C LEU A 280 -17.36 35.65 -15.91
N LEU A 281 -17.55 34.85 -16.96
CA LEU A 281 -17.54 35.33 -18.35
C LEU A 281 -18.75 36.22 -18.65
N GLU A 282 -19.93 35.85 -18.15
CA GLU A 282 -21.16 36.65 -18.25
C GLU A 282 -21.02 37.98 -17.48
N LEU A 283 -20.50 37.92 -16.25
CA LEU A 283 -20.24 39.10 -15.44
C LEU A 283 -19.23 40.03 -16.11
N GLU A 284 -18.12 39.48 -16.62
CA GLU A 284 -17.11 40.25 -17.35
C GLU A 284 -17.70 40.99 -18.55
N THR A 285 -18.53 40.31 -19.33
CA THR A 285 -19.18 40.89 -20.52
C THR A 285 -20.14 42.02 -20.13
N ARG A 286 -20.95 41.79 -19.10
CA ARG A 286 -21.91 42.78 -18.59
C ARG A 286 -21.21 44.01 -18.01
N GLU A 287 -20.15 43.82 -17.23
CA GLU A 287 -19.41 44.91 -16.61
C GLU A 287 -18.57 45.70 -17.61
N ARG A 288 -18.03 45.07 -18.67
CA ARG A 288 -17.42 45.78 -19.80
C ARG A 288 -18.42 46.70 -20.50
N ALA A 289 -19.62 46.19 -20.79
CA ALA A 289 -20.67 46.98 -21.45
C ALA A 289 -21.16 48.12 -20.56
N ARG A 290 -21.30 47.89 -19.25
CA ARG A 290 -21.79 48.87 -18.26
C ARG A 290 -20.79 50.00 -18.00
N SER A 291 -19.51 49.68 -17.87
CA SER A 291 -18.46 50.67 -17.52
C SER A 291 -17.78 51.31 -18.73
N GLY A 292 -17.87 50.69 -19.91
CA GLY A 292 -17.13 51.11 -21.11
C GLY A 292 -15.62 50.83 -21.03
N ILE A 293 -15.18 49.97 -20.09
CA ILE A 293 -13.78 49.58 -19.89
C ILE A 293 -13.50 48.29 -20.68
N ALA A 294 -13.07 48.42 -21.93
CA ALA A 294 -12.91 47.27 -22.84
C ALA A 294 -11.92 46.20 -22.36
N ASN A 295 -10.92 46.58 -21.55
CA ASN A 295 -9.86 45.71 -21.05
C ASN A 295 -10.10 45.20 -19.61
N LEU A 296 -11.29 45.43 -19.05
CA LEU A 296 -11.70 44.90 -17.74
C LEU A 296 -11.62 43.38 -17.75
N LYS A 297 -11.05 42.78 -16.70
CA LYS A 297 -11.00 41.31 -16.54
C LYS A 297 -11.50 40.90 -15.17
N VAL A 298 -12.30 39.84 -15.12
CA VAL A 298 -12.68 39.19 -13.87
C VAL A 298 -11.74 38.02 -13.64
N GLN A 299 -11.03 38.00 -12.52
CA GLN A 299 -10.01 36.99 -12.23
C GLN A 299 -10.09 36.51 -10.79
N PHE A 300 -9.49 35.35 -10.53
CA PHE A 300 -9.35 34.77 -9.19
C PHE A 300 -7.88 34.69 -8.78
N ASN A 301 -7.59 34.93 -7.51
CA ASN A 301 -6.34 34.51 -6.91
C ASN A 301 -6.57 33.94 -5.50
N ARG A 302 -5.65 33.09 -5.03
CA ARG A 302 -5.80 32.38 -3.74
C ARG A 302 -5.77 33.28 -2.50
N VAL A 303 -5.22 34.49 -2.57
CA VAL A 303 -5.00 35.37 -1.40
C VAL A 303 -6.14 36.38 -1.23
N HIS A 304 -6.63 36.92 -2.34
CA HIS A 304 -7.62 38.00 -2.39
C HIS A 304 -8.92 37.58 -3.09
N GLY A 305 -9.11 36.29 -3.39
CA GLY A 305 -10.34 35.77 -3.99
C GLY A 305 -10.60 36.29 -5.41
N PHE A 306 -11.88 36.45 -5.76
CA PHE A 306 -12.31 37.03 -7.03
C PHE A 306 -12.16 38.55 -7.05
N TYR A 307 -11.80 39.11 -8.20
CA TYR A 307 -11.68 40.55 -8.37
C TYR A 307 -11.89 40.96 -9.82
N ILE A 308 -12.23 42.22 -9.99
CA ILE A 308 -12.26 42.92 -11.27
C ILE A 308 -11.01 43.77 -11.36
N GLU A 309 -10.16 43.48 -12.35
CA GLU A 309 -8.92 44.24 -12.59
C GLU A 309 -9.15 45.34 -13.62
N VAL A 310 -8.78 46.57 -13.26
CA VAL A 310 -8.91 47.76 -14.09
C VAL A 310 -7.55 48.47 -14.18
N THR A 311 -7.12 48.83 -15.38
CA THR A 311 -5.87 49.57 -15.60
C THR A 311 -5.96 50.99 -15.07
N GLN A 312 -4.85 51.53 -14.57
CA GLN A 312 -4.81 52.84 -13.90
C GLN A 312 -5.36 54.00 -14.73
N GLY A 313 -5.20 53.97 -16.06
CA GLY A 313 -5.73 54.99 -16.98
C GLY A 313 -7.25 54.96 -17.20
N GLN A 314 -7.98 54.01 -16.59
CA GLN A 314 -9.44 53.90 -16.71
C GLN A 314 -10.16 53.95 -15.35
N LEU A 315 -9.46 54.34 -14.27
CA LEU A 315 -10.04 54.40 -12.93
C LEU A 315 -11.21 55.39 -12.83
N ASP A 316 -11.18 56.48 -13.60
CA ASP A 316 -12.26 57.47 -13.63
C ASP A 316 -13.58 56.91 -14.17
N LYS A 317 -13.55 55.77 -14.86
CA LYS A 317 -14.72 55.06 -15.40
C LYS A 317 -15.26 53.98 -14.47
N VAL A 318 -14.61 53.76 -13.32
CA VAL A 318 -15.01 52.71 -12.37
C VAL A 318 -16.32 53.11 -11.68
N PRO A 319 -17.37 52.28 -11.73
CA PRO A 319 -18.63 52.55 -11.05
C PRO A 319 -18.50 52.69 -9.52
N ALA A 320 -19.38 53.46 -8.89
CA ALA A 320 -19.31 53.73 -7.45
C ALA A 320 -19.60 52.50 -6.54
N ASP A 321 -20.29 51.48 -7.07
CA ASP A 321 -20.57 50.23 -6.36
C ASP A 321 -19.34 49.30 -6.26
N TYR A 322 -18.25 49.62 -6.97
CA TYR A 322 -17.01 48.87 -6.90
C TYR A 322 -16.26 49.21 -5.61
N ARG A 323 -15.95 48.18 -4.83
CA ARG A 323 -15.13 48.33 -3.62
C ARG A 323 -13.70 47.94 -3.91
N ARG A 324 -12.76 48.85 -3.70
CA ARG A 324 -11.33 48.60 -3.92
C ARG A 324 -10.82 47.52 -2.96
N ARG A 325 -10.12 46.52 -3.50
CA ARG A 325 -9.61 45.34 -2.78
C ARG A 325 -8.08 45.33 -2.69
N GLN A 326 -7.38 45.75 -3.76
CA GLN A 326 -5.92 45.77 -3.83
C GLN A 326 -5.43 46.80 -4.86
N THR A 327 -4.33 47.50 -4.56
CA THR A 327 -3.65 48.42 -5.50
C THR A 327 -2.36 47.76 -6.00
N LEU A 328 -2.15 47.76 -7.33
CA LEU A 328 -0.94 47.27 -7.99
C LEU A 328 -0.23 48.42 -8.72
N LYS A 329 0.98 48.13 -9.23
CA LYS A 329 1.82 49.14 -9.92
C LYS A 329 1.15 49.78 -11.14
N ASN A 330 0.34 49.02 -11.90
CA ASN A 330 -0.27 49.46 -13.16
C ASN A 330 -1.81 49.24 -13.21
N ALA A 331 -2.41 48.76 -12.14
CA ALA A 331 -3.82 48.38 -12.10
C ALA A 331 -4.39 48.47 -10.68
N GLU A 332 -5.70 48.62 -10.56
CA GLU A 332 -6.43 48.43 -9.29
C GLU A 332 -7.42 47.27 -9.42
N ARG A 333 -7.62 46.57 -8.30
CA ARG A 333 -8.53 45.43 -8.19
C ARG A 333 -9.72 45.80 -7.33
N PHE A 334 -10.90 45.48 -7.81
CA PHE A 334 -12.18 45.81 -7.19
C PHE A 334 -13.02 44.55 -6.96
N ILE A 335 -14.05 44.68 -6.12
CA ILE A 335 -15.11 43.68 -5.97
C ILE A 335 -16.47 44.38 -5.92
N THR A 336 -17.48 43.75 -6.52
CA THR A 336 -18.88 44.20 -6.48
C THR A 336 -19.67 43.36 -5.46
N PRO A 337 -20.81 43.85 -4.95
CA PRO A 337 -21.67 43.07 -4.06
C PRO A 337 -22.12 41.74 -4.67
N GLU A 338 -22.42 41.72 -5.97
CA GLU A 338 -22.80 40.51 -6.71
C GLU A 338 -21.64 39.50 -6.79
N LEU A 339 -20.44 39.96 -7.18
CA LEU A 339 -19.27 39.10 -7.24
C LEU A 339 -18.87 38.57 -5.86
N LYS A 340 -19.10 39.36 -4.80
CA LYS A 340 -18.88 38.91 -3.42
C LYS A 340 -19.88 37.84 -2.99
N ALA A 341 -21.17 38.02 -3.29
CA ALA A 341 -22.19 37.01 -3.00
C ALA A 341 -21.90 35.69 -3.75
N PHE A 342 -21.44 35.78 -5.00
CA PHE A 342 -20.99 34.62 -5.77
C PHE A 342 -19.75 33.96 -5.16
N GLU A 343 -18.73 34.75 -4.80
CA GLU A 343 -17.52 34.27 -4.12
C GLU A 343 -17.87 33.47 -2.85
N ASP A 344 -18.73 34.02 -2.00
CA ASP A 344 -19.13 33.37 -0.75
C ASP A 344 -19.88 32.06 -1.00
N LYS A 345 -20.77 32.04 -2.01
CA LYS A 345 -21.49 30.83 -2.41
C LYS A 345 -20.55 29.75 -2.98
N ALA A 346 -19.63 30.14 -3.86
CA ALA A 346 -18.68 29.22 -4.50
C ALA A 346 -17.68 28.63 -3.50
N LEU A 347 -17.12 29.46 -2.61
CA LEU A 347 -16.22 29.01 -1.54
C LEU A 347 -16.96 28.08 -0.57
N SER A 348 -18.19 28.43 -0.17
CA SER A 348 -18.99 27.56 0.70
C SER A 348 -19.30 26.21 0.04
N ALA A 349 -19.65 26.20 -1.25
CA ALA A 349 -19.85 24.97 -2.00
C ALA A 349 -18.57 24.13 -2.09
N GLN A 350 -17.40 24.77 -2.28
CA GLN A 350 -16.11 24.10 -2.30
C GLN A 350 -15.75 23.42 -0.98
N GLU A 351 -15.88 24.13 0.13
CA GLU A 351 -15.60 23.56 1.45
C GLU A 351 -16.53 22.39 1.75
N ARG A 352 -17.81 22.52 1.42
CA ARG A 352 -18.80 21.44 1.56
C ARG A 352 -18.50 20.25 0.65
N ALA A 353 -18.10 20.49 -0.60
CA ALA A 353 -17.72 19.43 -1.53
C ALA A 353 -16.52 18.64 -1.01
N LEU A 354 -15.46 19.33 -0.56
CA LEU A 354 -14.26 18.69 0.01
C LEU A 354 -14.59 17.91 1.29
N ALA A 355 -15.43 18.44 2.17
CA ALA A 355 -15.87 17.75 3.37
C ALA A 355 -16.71 16.50 3.04
N ARG A 356 -17.67 16.62 2.11
CA ARG A 356 -18.51 15.52 1.62
C ARG A 356 -17.68 14.42 0.97
N GLU A 357 -16.75 14.82 0.10
CA GLU A 357 -15.84 13.90 -0.58
C GLU A 357 -14.93 13.15 0.39
N LYS A 358 -14.38 13.83 1.39
CA LYS A 358 -13.61 13.18 2.46
C LYS A 358 -14.47 12.17 3.23
N TRP A 359 -15.69 12.55 3.58
CA TRP A 359 -16.62 11.66 4.28
C TRP A 359 -16.94 10.41 3.44
N LEU A 360 -17.25 10.58 2.15
CA LEU A 360 -17.49 9.46 1.22
C LEU A 360 -16.26 8.56 1.08
N TYR A 361 -15.07 9.14 0.99
CA TYR A 361 -13.84 8.36 0.97
C TYR A 361 -13.67 7.53 2.25
N ASP A 362 -13.93 8.12 3.41
CA ASP A 362 -13.90 7.40 4.69
C ASP A 362 -14.94 6.26 4.73
N GLN A 363 -16.13 6.45 4.15
CA GLN A 363 -17.15 5.39 4.01
C GLN A 363 -16.68 4.25 3.10
N VAL A 364 -16.01 4.57 1.98
CA VAL A 364 -15.40 3.54 1.11
C VAL A 364 -14.35 2.75 1.90
N LEU A 365 -13.52 3.41 2.71
CA LEU A 365 -12.55 2.73 3.55
C LEU A 365 -13.19 1.85 4.64
N ASP A 366 -14.35 2.25 5.19
CA ASP A 366 -15.12 1.43 6.13
C ASP A 366 -15.59 0.13 5.46
N GLN A 367 -16.18 0.24 4.27
CA GLN A 367 -16.67 -0.93 3.50
C GLN A 367 -15.52 -1.86 3.10
N LEU A 368 -14.35 -1.32 2.74
CA LEU A 368 -13.18 -2.12 2.40
C LEU A 368 -12.62 -2.94 3.57
N GLN A 369 -12.91 -2.58 4.83
CA GLN A 369 -12.40 -3.34 5.99
C GLN A 369 -12.88 -4.80 5.98
N GLU A 370 -14.12 -5.03 5.55
CA GLU A 370 -14.70 -6.37 5.45
C GLU A 370 -13.98 -7.25 4.42
N HIS A 371 -13.37 -6.63 3.41
CA HIS A 371 -12.68 -7.32 2.32
C HIS A 371 -11.18 -7.54 2.58
N VAL A 372 -10.59 -6.91 3.61
CA VAL A 372 -9.15 -7.05 3.95
C VAL A 372 -8.68 -8.51 4.01
N PRO A 373 -9.41 -9.47 4.63
CA PRO A 373 -9.00 -10.88 4.64
C PRO A 373 -8.91 -11.50 3.25
N ALA A 374 -9.89 -11.22 2.39
CA ALA A 374 -9.91 -11.74 1.02
C ALA A 374 -8.79 -11.12 0.17
N LEU A 375 -8.58 -9.81 0.28
CA LEU A 375 -7.47 -9.10 -0.37
C LEU A 375 -6.09 -9.61 0.09
N THR A 376 -5.98 -10.00 1.36
CA THR A 376 -4.74 -10.61 1.88
C THR A 376 -4.48 -11.98 1.26
N ARG A 377 -5.50 -12.82 1.08
CA ARG A 377 -5.36 -14.11 0.38
C ARG A 377 -5.00 -13.91 -1.08
N LEU A 378 -5.69 -12.99 -1.76
CA LEU A 378 -5.37 -12.60 -3.13
C LEU A 378 -3.91 -12.18 -3.28
N ALA A 379 -3.42 -11.29 -2.41
CA ALA A 379 -2.03 -10.84 -2.44
C ALA A 379 -1.03 -12.00 -2.29
N ARG A 380 -1.32 -12.96 -1.40
CA ARG A 380 -0.49 -14.16 -1.22
C ARG A 380 -0.55 -15.07 -2.44
N ALA A 381 -1.71 -15.23 -3.07
CA ALA A 381 -1.86 -16.03 -4.28
C ALA A 381 -1.10 -15.42 -5.46
N VAL A 382 -1.22 -14.11 -5.68
CA VAL A 382 -0.46 -13.41 -6.73
C VAL A 382 1.04 -13.50 -6.46
N ALA A 383 1.48 -13.24 -5.23
CA ALA A 383 2.90 -13.33 -4.86
C ALA A 383 3.47 -14.76 -5.07
N SER A 384 2.70 -15.78 -4.69
CA SER A 384 3.11 -17.17 -4.85
C SER A 384 3.15 -17.59 -6.32
N LEU A 385 2.14 -17.19 -7.10
CA LEU A 385 2.10 -17.45 -8.54
C LEU A 385 3.30 -16.82 -9.26
N ASP A 386 3.59 -15.56 -8.96
CA ASP A 386 4.71 -14.82 -9.56
C ASP A 386 6.06 -15.49 -9.23
N ALA A 387 6.28 -15.83 -7.95
CA ALA A 387 7.49 -16.54 -7.53
C ALA A 387 7.62 -17.94 -8.18
N LEU A 388 6.52 -18.67 -8.34
CA LEU A 388 6.52 -19.96 -9.05
C LEU A 388 6.80 -19.79 -10.54
N CYS A 389 6.24 -18.76 -11.19
CA CYS A 389 6.52 -18.45 -12.59
C CYS A 389 7.98 -17.99 -12.79
N ALA A 390 8.55 -17.25 -11.83
CA ALA A 390 9.96 -16.91 -11.81
C ALA A 390 10.84 -18.16 -11.71
N LEU A 391 10.54 -19.07 -10.77
CA LEU A 391 11.29 -20.32 -10.65
C LEU A 391 11.13 -21.24 -11.86
N ALA A 392 9.94 -21.32 -12.47
CA ALA A 392 9.72 -22.07 -13.71
C ALA A 392 10.58 -21.50 -14.85
N GLU A 393 10.54 -20.19 -15.06
CA GLU A 393 11.36 -19.48 -16.04
C GLU A 393 12.86 -19.70 -15.80
N ARG A 394 13.35 -19.46 -14.57
CA ARG A 394 14.76 -19.69 -14.19
C ARG A 394 15.18 -21.13 -14.42
N SER A 395 14.32 -22.09 -14.11
CA SER A 395 14.62 -23.51 -14.29
C SER A 395 14.76 -23.92 -15.75
N LEU A 396 14.09 -23.24 -16.68
CA LEU A 396 14.25 -23.43 -18.12
C LEU A 396 15.52 -22.73 -18.62
N THR A 397 15.67 -21.44 -18.27
CA THR A 397 16.78 -20.59 -18.71
C THR A 397 18.14 -21.09 -18.24
N LEU A 398 18.22 -21.61 -17.01
CA LEU A 398 19.45 -22.07 -16.38
C LEU A 398 19.62 -23.60 -16.46
N GLY A 399 18.73 -24.31 -17.16
CA GLY A 399 18.82 -25.76 -17.33
C GLY A 399 18.85 -26.53 -16.00
N TRP A 400 17.88 -26.24 -15.12
CA TRP A 400 17.73 -26.94 -13.84
C TRP A 400 16.87 -28.19 -13.98
N CYS A 401 17.19 -29.19 -13.15
CA CYS A 401 16.39 -30.39 -12.94
C CYS A 401 15.65 -30.36 -11.60
N ARG A 402 14.50 -31.04 -11.54
CA ARG A 402 13.76 -31.22 -10.28
C ARG A 402 14.56 -32.14 -9.33
N PRO A 403 14.84 -31.75 -8.08
CA PRO A 403 15.52 -32.61 -7.12
C PRO A 403 14.57 -33.68 -6.56
N GLN A 404 15.14 -34.77 -6.05
CA GLN A 404 14.42 -35.84 -5.37
C GLN A 404 14.79 -35.86 -3.88
N PHE A 405 13.83 -36.24 -3.04
CA PHE A 405 14.06 -36.38 -1.59
C PHE A 405 14.17 -37.86 -1.23
N ILE A 406 15.25 -38.23 -0.53
CA ILE A 406 15.46 -39.57 0.05
C ILE A 406 15.22 -39.56 1.56
N ARG A 407 14.95 -40.71 2.17
CA ARG A 407 14.67 -40.78 3.62
C ARG A 407 15.95 -40.75 4.44
N GLU A 408 17.00 -41.32 3.90
CA GLU A 408 18.31 -41.46 4.52
C GLU A 408 19.08 -40.14 4.47
N PRO A 409 19.96 -39.86 5.46
CA PRO A 409 20.90 -38.76 5.38
C PRO A 409 21.85 -38.95 4.20
N GLY A 410 21.84 -38.03 3.24
CA GLY A 410 22.71 -38.07 2.08
C GLY A 410 22.44 -36.94 1.11
N ILE A 411 23.44 -36.62 0.30
CA ILE A 411 23.33 -35.66 -0.81
C ILE A 411 24.07 -36.29 -1.98
N GLU A 412 23.35 -36.55 -3.07
CA GLU A 412 23.91 -37.00 -4.34
C GLU A 412 23.65 -35.92 -5.40
N ILE A 413 24.73 -35.42 -6.02
CA ILE A 413 24.67 -34.38 -7.03
C ILE A 413 25.47 -34.88 -8.23
N VAL A 414 24.79 -35.07 -9.36
CA VAL A 414 25.40 -35.46 -10.63
C VAL A 414 25.50 -34.21 -11.51
N GLN A 415 26.72 -33.85 -11.92
CA GLN A 415 27.00 -32.66 -12.76
C GLN A 415 26.46 -31.33 -12.18
N GLY A 416 26.62 -31.14 -10.86
CA GLY A 416 26.32 -29.88 -10.17
C GLY A 416 27.25 -28.74 -10.61
N ARG A 417 26.80 -27.49 -10.44
CA ARG A 417 27.55 -26.28 -10.77
C ARG A 417 27.50 -25.28 -9.63
#